data_AF-A0A534R460-F1
#
_entry.id   AF-A0A534R460-F1
#
_cell.length_a   1.000
_cell.length_b   1.000
_cell.length_c   1.000
_cell.angle_alpha   90.00
_cell.angle_beta   90.00
_cell.angle_gamma   90.00
#
_symmetry.space_group_name_H-M   'P 1'
#
loop_
_entity.id
_entity.type
_entity.pdbx_description
1 polymer ?
#
loop_
_entity_poly.entity_id
_entity_poly.type
_entity_poly.pdbx_seq_one_letter_code
_entity_poly.pdbx_strand_id
1 'polypeptide(L)'
;MKCTRCRAKAEVELRAHNAGFCRPCYLFYFRRQVERAVAAERMFTHDERLLVAVSGGKDSLALWDVLAECGYATTGLYLGLGIGAYSARSHEKALKFAEQRELELRVVTLEEEGPGLAIPDVAAATRRVPCSACGTMKRHFFDTAALAGGFDVVVTGHNLDDEAARLMGNVLRWQRDHLARQRPVLPATHPKFVRKVKPLYLISEYETAVYAFMRGIDYIVEECPNAVGATQLLYKDVLNRLEHASPGTKQAFVQEFFRSGQPAFAAVENEEPQVCGQCGMPAYGTLCSFCRLVRQVEARRSLPGAAAPA
;
A
#
# COMPACT_ATOMS: atom_id res chain seq x y z
N MET A 1 -11.99 20.41 -24.65
CA MET A 1 -11.08 19.35 -25.14
C MET A 1 -11.90 18.14 -25.63
N LYS A 2 -11.40 17.37 -26.62
CA LYS A 2 -12.03 16.12 -27.10
C LYS A 2 -11.32 14.91 -26.51
N CYS A 3 -12.04 13.80 -26.34
CA CYS A 3 -11.49 12.51 -25.98
C CYS A 3 -10.47 12.06 -27.04
N THR A 4 -9.25 11.72 -26.61
CA THR A 4 -8.16 11.30 -27.50
C THR A 4 -8.51 10.01 -28.23
N ARG A 5 -9.26 9.09 -27.60
CA ARG A 5 -9.62 7.78 -28.17
C ARG A 5 -10.83 7.84 -29.11
N CYS A 6 -11.94 8.45 -28.70
CA CYS A 6 -13.21 8.40 -29.45
C CYS A 6 -13.72 9.75 -29.97
N ARG A 7 -12.98 10.84 -29.74
CA ARG A 7 -13.31 12.21 -30.17
C ARG A 7 -14.58 12.84 -29.57
N ALA A 8 -15.31 12.15 -28.69
CA ALA A 8 -16.40 12.71 -27.89
C ALA A 8 -15.91 13.83 -26.94
N LYS A 9 -16.83 14.50 -26.22
CA LYS A 9 -16.45 15.48 -25.18
C LYS A 9 -15.65 14.79 -24.07
N ALA A 10 -14.47 15.33 -23.73
CA ALA A 10 -13.69 14.82 -22.61
C ALA A 10 -14.30 15.28 -21.26
N GLU A 11 -14.28 14.38 -20.28
CA GLU A 11 -14.66 14.63 -18.88
C GLU A 11 -13.42 14.85 -17.99
N VAL A 12 -12.28 14.26 -18.36
CA VAL A 12 -11.00 14.38 -17.64
C VAL A 12 -9.86 14.68 -18.60
N GLU A 13 -8.87 15.43 -18.12
CA GLU A 13 -7.61 15.74 -18.80
C GLU A 13 -6.44 15.19 -17.97
N LEU A 14 -5.56 14.43 -18.62
CA LEU A 14 -4.31 13.94 -18.07
C LEU A 14 -3.16 14.74 -18.68
N ARG A 15 -2.73 15.80 -17.99
CA ARG A 15 -1.68 16.71 -18.48
C ARG A 15 -0.36 16.01 -18.74
N ALA A 16 0.05 15.09 -17.86
CA ALA A 16 1.27 14.29 -18.02
C ALA A 16 1.28 13.44 -19.31
N HIS A 17 0.09 13.16 -19.87
CA HIS A 17 -0.07 12.39 -21.11
C HIS A 17 -0.54 13.25 -22.29
N ASN A 18 -0.73 14.56 -22.08
CA ASN A 18 -1.35 15.48 -23.05
C ASN A 18 -2.62 14.88 -23.68
N ALA A 19 -3.48 14.28 -22.86
CA ALA A 19 -4.62 13.49 -23.32
C ALA A 19 -5.90 13.82 -22.55
N GLY A 20 -7.02 13.91 -23.26
CA GLY A 20 -8.36 14.02 -22.67
C GLY A 20 -9.14 12.73 -22.86
N PHE A 21 -10.03 12.38 -21.92
CA PHE A 21 -10.87 11.18 -22.02
C PHE A 21 -12.32 11.47 -21.63
N CYS A 22 -13.27 10.89 -22.37
CA CYS A 22 -14.63 10.68 -21.84
C CYS A 22 -14.64 9.48 -20.88
N ARG A 23 -15.67 9.36 -20.04
CA ARG A 23 -15.72 8.32 -18.99
C ARG A 23 -15.46 6.88 -19.48
N PRO A 24 -16.15 6.34 -20.50
CA PRO A 24 -15.87 4.97 -20.96
C PRO A 24 -14.44 4.77 -21.44
N CYS A 25 -13.88 5.78 -22.11
CA CYS A 25 -12.51 5.70 -22.61
C CYS A 25 -11.48 5.81 -21.48
N TYR A 26 -11.78 6.60 -20.44
CA TYR A 26 -10.92 6.71 -19.26
C TYR A 26 -10.89 5.40 -18.45
N LEU A 27 -12.05 4.79 -18.19
CA LEU A 27 -12.12 3.51 -17.47
C LEU A 27 -11.34 2.41 -18.20
N PHE A 28 -11.47 2.35 -19.53
CA PHE A 28 -10.65 1.46 -20.35
C PHE A 28 -9.16 1.79 -20.26
N TYR A 29 -8.80 3.07 -20.37
CA TYR A 29 -7.40 3.51 -20.28
C TYR A 29 -6.79 3.09 -18.93
N PHE A 30 -7.47 3.38 -17.82
CA PHE A 30 -7.01 3.05 -16.47
C PHE A 30 -6.77 1.54 -16.31
N ARG A 31 -7.74 0.70 -16.71
CA ARG A 31 -7.58 -0.76 -16.72
C ARG A 31 -6.35 -1.19 -17.53
N ARG A 32 -6.17 -0.64 -18.73
CA ARG A 32 -5.00 -0.97 -19.59
C ARG A 32 -3.68 -0.56 -18.95
N GLN A 33 -3.64 0.53 -18.19
CA GLN A 33 -2.43 0.94 -17.47
C GLN A 33 -2.05 -0.07 -16.38
N VAL A 34 -3.05 -0.57 -15.63
CA VAL A 34 -2.85 -1.64 -14.63
C VAL A 34 -2.38 -2.94 -15.30
N GLU A 35 -3.07 -3.41 -16.34
CA GLU A 35 -2.67 -4.62 -17.10
C GLU A 35 -1.26 -4.50 -17.66
N ARG A 36 -0.89 -3.31 -18.18
CA ARG A 36 0.46 -3.05 -18.70
C ARG A 36 1.52 -3.12 -17.61
N ALA A 37 1.25 -2.56 -16.43
CA ALA A 37 2.16 -2.63 -15.28
C ALA A 37 2.34 -4.08 -14.80
N VAL A 38 1.24 -4.82 -14.67
CA VAL A 38 1.25 -6.25 -14.29
C VAL A 38 2.08 -7.07 -15.26
N ALA A 39 1.88 -6.88 -16.57
CA ALA A 39 2.62 -7.61 -17.60
C ALA A 39 4.11 -7.22 -17.67
N ALA A 40 4.41 -5.91 -17.64
CA ALA A 40 5.78 -5.41 -17.77
C ALA A 40 6.70 -5.89 -16.64
N GLU A 41 6.17 -5.91 -15.41
CA GLU A 41 6.91 -6.34 -14.22
C GLU A 41 6.71 -7.84 -13.89
N ARG A 42 5.94 -8.57 -14.71
CA ARG A 42 5.56 -9.97 -14.48
C ARG A 42 5.01 -10.19 -13.06
N MET A 43 4.09 -9.31 -12.65
CA MET A 43 3.64 -9.23 -11.27
C MET A 43 2.89 -10.47 -10.82
N PHE A 44 2.05 -11.07 -11.68
CA PHE A 44 1.29 -12.30 -11.44
C PHE A 44 0.54 -12.80 -12.69
N THR A 45 0.03 -14.02 -12.64
CA THR A 45 -0.81 -14.65 -13.68
C THR A 45 -2.27 -14.83 -13.21
N HIS A 46 -3.15 -15.34 -14.08
CA HIS A 46 -4.55 -15.66 -13.72
C HIS A 46 -4.70 -16.91 -12.86
N ASP A 47 -3.67 -17.76 -12.82
CA ASP A 47 -3.69 -19.01 -12.03
C ASP A 47 -3.30 -18.79 -10.57
N GLU A 48 -2.74 -17.62 -10.25
CA GLU A 48 -2.30 -17.24 -8.91
C GLU A 48 -3.44 -16.58 -8.10
N ARG A 49 -3.52 -16.92 -6.81
CA ARG A 49 -4.47 -16.35 -5.86
C ARG A 49 -3.91 -15.07 -5.25
N LEU A 50 -4.65 -13.97 -5.41
CA LEU A 50 -4.23 -12.63 -5.01
C LEU A 50 -4.91 -12.21 -3.70
N LEU A 51 -4.09 -11.83 -2.70
CA LEU A 51 -4.56 -11.17 -1.49
C LEU A 51 -4.40 -9.65 -1.65
N VAL A 52 -5.51 -8.94 -1.84
CA VAL A 52 -5.51 -7.49 -2.07
C VAL A 52 -5.63 -6.78 -0.72
N ALA A 53 -4.59 -6.08 -0.29
CA ALA A 53 -4.62 -5.30 0.94
C ALA A 53 -5.50 -4.05 0.75
N VAL A 54 -6.65 -4.03 1.41
CA VAL A 54 -7.66 -2.97 1.28
C VAL A 54 -7.77 -2.13 2.54
N SER A 55 -7.62 -0.81 2.39
CA SER A 55 -7.69 0.14 3.50
C SER A 55 -9.05 0.83 3.60
N GLY A 56 -9.98 0.55 2.69
CA GLY A 56 -11.21 1.34 2.51
C GLY A 56 -10.99 2.66 1.76
N GLY A 57 -9.74 2.98 1.39
CA GLY A 57 -9.39 4.17 0.62
C GLY A 57 -9.46 3.95 -0.90
N LYS A 58 -9.49 5.06 -1.64
CA LYS A 58 -9.65 5.08 -3.11
C LYS A 58 -8.69 4.14 -3.83
N ASP A 59 -7.40 4.14 -3.46
CA ASP A 59 -6.37 3.46 -4.24
C ASP A 59 -6.50 1.94 -4.17
N SER A 60 -6.68 1.41 -2.96
CA SER A 60 -6.87 -0.03 -2.78
C SER A 60 -8.19 -0.54 -3.34
N LEU A 61 -9.28 0.23 -3.22
CA LEU A 61 -10.59 -0.18 -3.74
C LEU A 61 -10.65 -0.09 -5.27
N ALA A 62 -10.08 0.95 -5.87
CA ALA A 62 -9.95 1.06 -7.32
C ALA A 62 -9.11 -0.08 -7.90
N LEU A 63 -7.99 -0.41 -7.24
CA LEU A 63 -7.18 -1.55 -7.67
C LEU A 63 -7.93 -2.87 -7.56
N TRP A 64 -8.67 -3.09 -6.47
CA TRP A 64 -9.45 -4.30 -6.30
C TRP A 64 -10.56 -4.43 -7.35
N ASP A 65 -11.27 -3.33 -7.65
CA ASP A 65 -12.29 -3.27 -8.74
C ASP A 65 -11.69 -3.72 -10.07
N VAL A 66 -10.54 -3.14 -10.46
CA VAL A 66 -9.88 -3.47 -11.74
C VAL A 66 -9.45 -4.93 -11.78
N LEU A 67 -8.83 -5.45 -10.72
CA LEU A 67 -8.33 -6.83 -10.71
C LEU A 67 -9.47 -7.85 -10.75
N ALA A 68 -10.56 -7.58 -10.04
CA ALA A 68 -11.77 -8.40 -10.11
C ALA A 68 -12.39 -8.37 -11.52
N GLU A 69 -12.55 -7.19 -12.13
CA GLU A 69 -13.09 -7.05 -13.50
C GLU A 69 -12.19 -7.70 -14.58
N CYS A 70 -10.88 -7.79 -14.32
CA CYS A 70 -9.96 -8.50 -15.20
C CYS A 70 -10.05 -10.03 -15.06
N GLY A 71 -10.78 -10.55 -14.07
CA GLY A 71 -10.93 -11.99 -13.86
C GLY A 71 -9.76 -12.64 -13.12
N TYR A 72 -9.07 -11.90 -12.26
CA TYR A 72 -8.10 -12.49 -11.33
C TYR A 72 -8.81 -13.09 -10.11
N ALA A 73 -8.28 -14.18 -9.57
CA ALA A 73 -8.76 -14.76 -8.31
C ALA A 73 -8.32 -13.87 -7.12
N THR A 74 -9.20 -12.96 -6.70
CA THR A 74 -8.89 -11.98 -5.64
C THR A 74 -9.68 -12.22 -4.36
N THR A 75 -9.01 -12.03 -3.22
CA THR A 75 -9.62 -11.88 -1.90
C THR A 75 -9.09 -10.61 -1.27
N GLY A 76 -9.98 -9.78 -0.70
CA GLY A 76 -9.59 -8.58 0.03
C GLY A 76 -9.07 -8.93 1.42
N LEU A 77 -8.08 -8.18 1.91
CA LEU A 77 -7.65 -8.19 3.32
C LEU A 77 -7.78 -6.79 3.90
N TYR A 78 -8.71 -6.63 4.84
CA TYR A 78 -8.80 -5.44 5.67
C TYR A 78 -8.12 -5.67 7.02
N LEU A 79 -7.25 -4.76 7.42
CA LEU A 79 -6.62 -4.76 8.75
C LEU A 79 -7.15 -3.59 9.60
N GLY A 80 -7.99 -3.91 10.58
CA GLY A 80 -8.50 -2.97 11.57
C GLY A 80 -7.40 -2.53 12.53
N LEU A 81 -6.97 -1.27 12.44
CA LEU A 81 -5.84 -0.73 13.20
C LEU A 81 -6.20 -0.19 14.60
N GLY A 82 -7.47 -0.22 14.99
CA GLY A 82 -7.95 0.33 16.27
C GLY A 82 -7.82 1.86 16.37
N ILE A 83 -7.86 2.59 15.26
CA ILE A 83 -7.75 4.07 15.24
C ILE A 83 -9.16 4.67 15.34
N GLY A 84 -9.84 4.44 16.46
CA GLY A 84 -11.15 4.99 16.78
C GLY A 84 -12.17 4.97 15.62
N ALA A 85 -12.89 6.08 15.46
CA ALA A 85 -13.92 6.23 14.42
C ALA A 85 -13.37 6.12 12.99
N TYR A 86 -12.08 6.46 12.76
CA TYR A 86 -11.46 6.30 11.46
C TYR A 86 -11.43 4.83 11.03
N SER A 87 -10.97 3.93 11.91
CA SER A 87 -10.91 2.49 11.61
C SER A 87 -12.29 1.85 11.42
N ALA A 88 -13.32 2.32 12.14
CA ALA A 88 -14.68 1.86 11.96
C ALA A 88 -15.22 2.25 10.56
N ARG A 89 -15.05 3.52 10.17
CA ARG A 89 -15.51 4.04 8.88
C ARG A 89 -14.76 3.41 7.71
N SER A 90 -13.44 3.25 7.81
CA SER A 90 -12.66 2.60 6.75
C SER A 90 -13.03 1.13 6.57
N HIS A 91 -13.37 0.44 7.66
CA HIS A 91 -13.86 -0.94 7.61
C HIS A 91 -15.21 -1.02 6.89
N GLU A 92 -16.16 -0.17 7.27
CA GLU A 92 -17.48 -0.11 6.65
C GLU A 92 -17.41 0.09 5.13
N LYS A 93 -16.52 0.98 4.66
CA LYS A 93 -16.31 1.21 3.22
C LYS A 93 -15.76 -0.01 2.50
N ALA A 94 -14.78 -0.69 3.09
CA ALA A 94 -14.21 -1.92 2.52
C ALA A 94 -15.25 -3.06 2.47
N LEU A 95 -16.04 -3.22 3.54
CA LEU A 95 -17.09 -4.23 3.63
C LEU A 95 -18.18 -4.01 2.59
N LYS A 96 -18.76 -2.80 2.54
CA LYS A 96 -19.79 -2.44 1.56
C LYS A 96 -19.30 -2.59 0.13
N PHE A 97 -18.05 -2.22 -0.14
CA PHE A 97 -17.45 -2.41 -1.46
C PHE A 97 -17.42 -3.89 -1.87
N ALA A 98 -17.00 -4.76 -0.96
CA ALA A 98 -16.92 -6.20 -1.19
C ALA A 98 -18.31 -6.82 -1.40
N GLU A 99 -19.28 -6.47 -0.53
CA GLU A 99 -20.67 -6.95 -0.61
C GLU A 99 -21.33 -6.57 -1.95
N GLN A 100 -21.19 -5.31 -2.38
CA GLN A 100 -21.77 -4.82 -3.64
C GLN A 100 -21.22 -5.51 -4.89
N ARG A 101 -20.06 -6.15 -4.78
CA ARG A 101 -19.34 -6.80 -5.89
C ARG A 101 -19.25 -8.31 -5.72
N GLU A 102 -19.86 -8.86 -4.68
CA GLU A 102 -19.82 -10.29 -4.34
C GLU A 102 -18.37 -10.82 -4.20
N LEU A 103 -17.50 -10.03 -3.59
CA LEU A 103 -16.09 -10.37 -3.38
C LEU A 103 -15.83 -10.83 -1.94
N GLU A 104 -14.93 -11.80 -1.75
CA GLU A 104 -14.50 -12.24 -0.42
C GLU A 104 -13.64 -11.16 0.25
N LEU A 105 -14.03 -10.73 1.46
CA LEU A 105 -13.24 -9.85 2.31
C LEU A 105 -12.86 -10.57 3.61
N ARG A 106 -11.56 -10.68 3.86
CA ARG A 106 -11.01 -11.13 5.14
C ARG A 106 -10.73 -9.93 6.02
N VAL A 107 -11.18 -10.00 7.26
CA VAL A 107 -11.02 -8.94 8.26
C VAL A 107 -10.14 -9.48 9.37
N VAL A 108 -9.07 -8.74 9.68
CA VAL A 108 -8.23 -8.97 10.87
C VAL A 108 -8.27 -7.68 11.66
N THR A 109 -8.52 -7.73 12.96
CA THR A 109 -8.46 -6.53 13.81
C THR A 109 -7.38 -6.68 14.87
N LEU A 110 -6.54 -5.65 15.05
CA LEU A 110 -5.41 -5.73 15.97
C LEU A 110 -5.84 -5.94 17.42
N GLU A 111 -7.02 -5.44 17.80
CA GLU A 111 -7.56 -5.58 19.16
C GLU A 111 -7.92 -7.03 19.49
N GLU A 112 -8.36 -7.81 18.50
CA GLU A 112 -8.65 -9.25 18.65
C GLU A 112 -7.37 -10.10 18.69
N GLU A 113 -6.29 -9.64 18.06
CA GLU A 113 -5.00 -10.35 18.03
C GLU A 113 -4.24 -10.27 19.37
N GLY A 114 -4.57 -9.30 20.22
CA GLY A 114 -4.01 -9.23 21.55
C GLY A 114 -4.22 -7.89 22.27
N PRO A 115 -4.14 -7.90 23.60
CA PRO A 115 -4.40 -6.71 24.39
C PRO A 115 -3.37 -5.61 24.11
N GLY A 116 -3.85 -4.44 23.66
CA GLY A 116 -3.03 -3.22 23.47
C GLY A 116 -2.23 -3.21 22.18
N LEU A 117 -2.65 -4.00 21.20
CA LEU A 117 -2.06 -4.00 19.86
C LEU A 117 -2.70 -2.98 18.92
N ALA A 118 -3.77 -2.30 19.33
CA ALA A 118 -4.28 -1.13 18.63
C ALA A 118 -3.15 -0.10 18.45
N ILE A 119 -3.11 0.56 17.29
CA ILE A 119 -2.00 1.46 16.96
C ILE A 119 -1.80 2.60 17.97
N PRO A 120 -2.86 3.26 18.48
CA PRO A 120 -2.71 4.26 19.53
C PRO A 120 -2.04 3.71 20.80
N ASP A 121 -2.43 2.51 21.24
CA ASP A 121 -1.88 1.85 22.44
C ASP A 121 -0.41 1.49 22.26
N VAL A 122 -0.06 0.91 21.11
CA VAL A 122 1.32 0.56 20.77
C VAL A 122 2.20 1.80 20.73
N ALA A 123 1.70 2.89 20.14
CA ALA A 123 2.43 4.16 20.08
C ALA A 123 2.66 4.75 21.48
N ALA A 124 1.62 4.76 22.32
CA ALA A 124 1.70 5.24 23.70
C ALA A 124 2.68 4.41 24.55
N ALA A 125 2.58 3.08 24.49
CA ALA A 125 3.43 2.17 25.26
C ALA A 125 4.90 2.21 24.83
N THR A 126 5.18 2.37 23.53
CA THR A 126 6.55 2.31 23.00
C THR A 126 7.19 3.68 22.78
N ARG A 127 6.43 4.77 22.91
CA ARG A 127 6.83 6.15 22.52
C ARG A 127 7.34 6.26 21.08
N ARG A 128 6.92 5.34 20.21
CA ARG A 128 7.26 5.35 18.78
C ARG A 128 6.28 6.22 18.02
N VAL A 129 6.73 6.73 16.89
CA VAL A 129 5.83 7.36 15.90
C VAL A 129 4.77 6.34 15.46
N PRO A 130 3.46 6.63 15.57
CA PRO A 130 2.39 5.68 15.26
C PRO A 130 2.53 5.01 13.89
N CYS A 131 2.90 5.77 12.86
CA CYS A 131 3.11 5.24 11.50
C CYS A 131 4.22 4.19 11.41
N SER A 132 5.25 4.25 12.27
CA SER A 132 6.33 3.26 12.30
C SER A 132 5.83 1.92 12.88
N ALA A 133 5.06 1.98 13.97
CA ALA A 133 4.42 0.81 14.56
C ALA A 133 3.40 0.19 13.59
N CYS A 134 2.52 1.02 13.03
CA CYS A 134 1.52 0.61 12.03
C CYS A 134 2.14 -0.09 10.82
N GLY A 135 3.24 0.45 10.26
CA GLY A 135 3.94 -0.20 9.15
C GLY A 135 4.47 -1.58 9.51
N THR A 136 4.98 -1.76 10.74
CA THR A 136 5.48 -3.05 11.23
C THR A 136 4.35 -4.06 11.41
N MET A 137 3.24 -3.65 12.03
CA MET A 137 2.07 -4.51 12.20
C MET A 137 1.49 -4.94 10.85
N LYS A 138 1.23 -3.98 9.94
CA LYS A 138 0.67 -4.26 8.60
C LYS A 138 1.49 -5.30 7.85
N ARG A 139 2.82 -5.13 7.79
CA ARG A 139 3.68 -6.09 7.08
C ARG A 139 3.57 -7.49 7.65
N HIS A 140 3.58 -7.63 8.98
CA HIS A 140 3.45 -8.93 9.64
C HIS A 140 2.12 -9.59 9.31
N PHE A 141 1.00 -8.88 9.49
CA PHE A 141 -0.33 -9.45 9.24
C PHE A 141 -0.62 -9.73 7.76
N PHE A 142 -0.03 -8.95 6.85
CA PHE A 142 -0.13 -9.27 5.42
C PHE A 142 0.59 -10.60 5.10
N ASP A 143 1.78 -10.80 5.66
CA ASP A 143 2.54 -12.04 5.44
C ASP A 143 1.87 -13.25 6.08
N THR A 144 1.39 -13.13 7.32
CA THR A 144 0.72 -14.24 8.02
C THR A 144 -0.64 -14.58 7.39
N ALA A 145 -1.44 -13.59 7.02
CA ALA A 145 -2.73 -13.82 6.36
C ALA A 145 -2.55 -14.44 4.97
N ALA A 146 -1.54 -14.01 4.21
CA ALA A 146 -1.24 -14.59 2.92
C ALA A 146 -0.82 -16.06 3.04
N LEU A 147 0.09 -16.35 3.97
CA LEU A 147 0.56 -17.71 4.22
C LEU A 147 -0.58 -18.63 4.70
N ALA A 148 -1.35 -18.20 5.70
CA ALA A 148 -2.46 -18.97 6.25
C ALA A 148 -3.59 -19.19 5.24
N GLY A 149 -3.81 -18.24 4.33
CA GLY A 149 -4.82 -18.34 3.27
C GLY A 149 -4.39 -19.09 2.02
N GLY A 150 -3.11 -19.46 1.91
CA GLY A 150 -2.54 -20.08 0.70
C GLY A 150 -2.62 -19.15 -0.51
N PHE A 151 -2.30 -17.87 -0.32
CA PHE A 151 -2.21 -16.89 -1.40
C PHE A 151 -0.79 -16.83 -1.97
N ASP A 152 -0.68 -16.63 -3.27
CA ASP A 152 0.60 -16.58 -3.96
C ASP A 152 1.21 -15.17 -3.92
N VAL A 153 0.34 -14.15 -3.86
CA VAL A 153 0.73 -12.75 -4.03
C VAL A 153 -0.07 -11.83 -3.13
N VAL A 154 0.62 -10.91 -2.45
CA VAL A 154 -0.01 -9.75 -1.79
C VAL A 154 0.06 -8.54 -2.71
N VAL A 155 -1.10 -7.96 -2.98
CA VAL A 155 -1.25 -6.80 -3.85
C VAL A 155 -1.57 -5.57 -3.00
N THR A 156 -0.87 -4.46 -3.23
CA THR A 156 -1.09 -3.21 -2.48
C THR A 156 -1.37 -2.03 -3.41
N GLY A 157 -2.24 -1.12 -2.98
CA GLY A 157 -2.63 0.08 -3.73
C GLY A 157 -1.64 1.24 -3.70
N HIS A 158 -0.33 0.99 -3.53
CA HIS A 158 0.66 2.08 -3.57
C HIS A 158 0.75 2.63 -5.00
N ASN A 159 0.54 3.94 -5.14
CA ASN A 159 0.46 4.62 -6.43
C ASN A 159 1.77 5.37 -6.77
N LEU A 160 1.80 6.07 -7.91
CA LEU A 160 2.97 6.84 -8.36
C LEU A 160 3.40 7.92 -7.36
N ASP A 161 2.45 8.61 -6.74
CA ASP A 161 2.71 9.66 -5.76
C ASP A 161 3.36 9.09 -4.49
N ASP A 162 2.92 7.91 -4.04
CA ASP A 162 3.52 7.21 -2.91
C ASP A 162 4.98 6.79 -3.21
N GLU A 163 5.21 6.21 -4.39
CA GLU A 163 6.54 5.77 -4.80
C GLU A 163 7.49 6.96 -5.01
N ALA A 164 7.02 8.03 -5.64
CA ALA A 164 7.81 9.25 -5.85
C ALA A 164 8.16 9.93 -4.52
N ALA A 165 7.19 10.07 -3.61
CA ALA A 165 7.42 10.66 -2.29
C ALA A 165 8.37 9.81 -1.44
N ARG A 166 8.25 8.48 -1.50
CA ARG A 166 9.16 7.56 -0.82
C ARG A 166 10.57 7.66 -1.39
N LEU A 167 10.69 7.69 -2.72
CA LEU A 167 11.97 7.80 -3.41
C LEU A 167 12.65 9.13 -3.07
N MET A 168 11.94 10.25 -3.18
CA MET A 168 12.47 11.58 -2.83
C MET A 168 12.99 11.59 -1.38
N GLY A 169 12.21 11.07 -0.44
CA GLY A 169 12.62 10.99 0.96
C GLY A 169 13.86 10.14 1.20
N ASN A 170 13.99 9.02 0.48
CA ASN A 170 15.15 8.15 0.56
C ASN A 170 16.41 8.82 -0.06
N VAL A 171 16.26 9.51 -1.19
CA VAL A 171 17.35 10.23 -1.87
C VAL A 171 17.86 11.39 -1.02
N LEU A 172 16.96 12.23 -0.49
CA LEU A 172 17.32 13.39 0.33
C LEU A 172 18.12 13.02 1.60
N ARG A 173 17.99 11.76 2.06
CA ARG A 173 18.70 11.24 3.24
C ARG A 173 19.70 10.15 2.90
N TRP A 174 19.98 9.93 1.61
CA TRP A 174 20.87 8.88 1.10
C TRP A 174 20.67 7.51 1.78
N GLN A 175 19.41 7.11 1.92
CA GLN A 175 19.01 5.85 2.53
C GLN A 175 19.25 4.68 1.55
N ARG A 176 20.53 4.34 1.32
CA ARG A 176 20.98 3.41 0.27
C ARG A 176 20.27 2.06 0.32
N ASP A 177 20.09 1.47 1.50
CA ASP A 177 19.39 0.19 1.66
C ASP A 177 17.92 0.28 1.26
N HIS A 178 17.27 1.41 1.56
CA HIS A 178 15.88 1.64 1.17
C HIS A 178 15.74 1.88 -0.33
N LEU A 179 16.72 2.55 -0.96
CA LEU A 179 16.79 2.72 -2.40
C LEU A 179 16.95 1.36 -3.10
N ALA A 180 17.83 0.48 -2.60
CA ALA A 180 18.03 -0.86 -3.15
C ALA A 180 16.77 -1.76 -3.10
N ARG A 181 15.97 -1.59 -2.04
CA ARG A 181 14.78 -2.41 -1.76
C ARG A 181 13.47 -1.83 -2.32
N GLN A 182 13.45 -0.56 -2.71
CA GLN A 182 12.26 0.04 -3.31
C GLN A 182 12.05 -0.55 -4.71
N ARG A 183 10.99 -1.35 -4.88
CA ARG A 183 10.63 -2.05 -6.12
C ARG A 183 9.11 -2.12 -6.29
N PRO A 184 8.60 -2.18 -7.54
CA PRO A 184 7.20 -2.50 -7.81
C PRO A 184 6.88 -3.97 -7.52
N VAL A 185 7.87 -4.86 -7.64
CA VAL A 185 7.78 -6.28 -7.30
C VAL A 185 8.85 -6.61 -6.26
N LEU A 186 8.41 -7.07 -5.09
CA LEU A 186 9.27 -7.66 -4.07
C LEU A 186 9.15 -9.18 -4.15
N PRO A 187 10.20 -9.91 -4.56
CA PRO A 187 10.15 -11.36 -4.67
C PRO A 187 10.01 -12.00 -3.28
N ALA A 188 9.49 -13.23 -3.26
CA ALA A 188 9.52 -14.08 -2.09
C ALA A 188 10.99 -14.49 -1.80
N THR A 189 11.55 -14.01 -0.71
CA THR A 189 12.93 -14.34 -0.28
C THR A 189 12.98 -15.47 0.75
N HIS A 190 11.82 -16.01 1.15
CA HIS A 190 11.68 -17.08 2.14
C HIS A 190 10.38 -17.84 1.88
N PRO A 191 10.26 -19.16 2.14
CA PRO A 191 9.02 -19.93 1.97
C PRO A 191 7.78 -19.44 2.75
N LYS A 192 7.98 -18.51 3.70
CA LYS A 192 6.93 -17.89 4.53
C LYS A 192 6.63 -16.45 4.11
N PHE A 193 7.27 -15.98 3.05
CA PHE A 193 6.97 -14.70 2.42
C PHE A 193 6.39 -14.95 1.05
N VAL A 194 5.27 -14.30 0.78
CA VAL A 194 4.68 -14.26 -0.54
C VAL A 194 5.23 -13.08 -1.31
N ARG A 195 5.15 -13.15 -2.65
CA ARG A 195 5.55 -12.04 -3.51
C ARG A 195 4.64 -10.83 -3.22
N LYS A 196 5.20 -9.62 -3.18
CA LYS A 196 4.42 -8.38 -2.97
C LYS A 196 4.54 -7.48 -4.18
N VAL A 197 3.40 -6.96 -4.62
CA VAL A 197 3.35 -6.19 -5.88
C VAL A 197 2.53 -4.90 -5.74
N LYS A 198 2.84 -3.94 -6.60
CA LYS A 198 2.24 -2.60 -6.64
C LYS A 198 1.79 -2.24 -8.05
N PRO A 199 0.65 -2.74 -8.54
CA PRO A 199 0.19 -2.49 -9.92
C PRO A 199 -0.05 -1.01 -10.25
N LEU A 200 -0.31 -0.16 -9.24
CA LEU A 200 -0.55 1.27 -9.42
C LEU A 200 0.72 2.14 -9.43
N TYR A 201 1.94 1.56 -9.36
CA TYR A 201 3.18 2.32 -9.13
C TYR A 201 3.51 3.40 -10.19
N LEU A 202 2.85 3.37 -11.35
CA LEU A 202 2.98 4.37 -12.44
C LEU A 202 1.71 5.17 -12.71
N ILE A 203 0.68 5.00 -11.88
CA ILE A 203 -0.61 5.69 -11.98
C ILE A 203 -0.68 6.68 -10.82
N SER A 204 -0.98 7.95 -11.12
CA SER A 204 -1.03 9.01 -10.11
C SER A 204 -2.21 8.87 -9.16
N GLU A 205 -2.08 9.49 -7.99
CA GLU A 205 -3.17 9.56 -7.01
C GLU A 205 -4.43 10.25 -7.59
N TYR A 206 -4.23 11.24 -8.47
CA TYR A 206 -5.29 11.90 -9.22
C TYR A 206 -6.01 10.92 -10.15
N GLU A 207 -5.27 10.13 -10.92
CA GLU A 207 -5.87 9.16 -11.84
C GLU A 207 -6.71 8.12 -11.09
N THR A 208 -6.22 7.63 -9.96
CA THR A 208 -6.98 6.67 -9.15
C THR A 208 -8.24 7.31 -8.54
N ALA A 209 -8.16 8.57 -8.12
CA ALA A 209 -9.33 9.32 -7.65
C ALA A 209 -10.38 9.51 -8.76
N VAL A 210 -9.95 9.84 -9.98
CA VAL A 210 -10.85 9.96 -11.14
C VAL A 210 -11.51 8.61 -11.45
N TYR A 211 -10.75 7.50 -11.41
CA TYR A 211 -11.31 6.17 -11.63
C TYR A 211 -12.37 5.83 -10.59
N ALA A 212 -12.05 5.99 -9.30
CA ALA A 212 -12.97 5.74 -8.21
C ALA A 212 -14.25 6.57 -8.34
N PHE A 213 -14.13 7.86 -8.65
CA PHE A 213 -15.28 8.73 -8.92
C PHE A 213 -16.11 8.26 -10.11
N MET A 214 -15.46 7.94 -11.23
CA MET A 214 -16.16 7.54 -12.46
C MET A 214 -16.88 6.18 -12.32
N ARG A 215 -16.37 5.31 -11.46
CA ARG A 215 -16.94 4.00 -11.10
C ARG A 215 -17.96 4.07 -9.97
N GLY A 216 -18.14 5.22 -9.32
CA GLY A 216 -19.03 5.36 -8.17
C GLY A 216 -18.56 4.55 -6.96
N ILE A 217 -17.24 4.38 -6.78
CA ILE A 217 -16.67 3.70 -5.63
C ILE A 217 -16.81 4.62 -4.41
N ASP A 218 -17.51 4.15 -3.39
CA ASP A 218 -17.62 4.84 -2.10
C ASP A 218 -16.43 4.46 -1.20
N TYR A 219 -15.58 5.44 -0.89
CA TYR A 219 -14.33 5.25 -0.14
C TYR A 219 -14.21 6.26 1.01
N ILE A 220 -13.32 5.98 1.97
CA ILE A 220 -13.01 6.94 3.04
C ILE A 220 -12.18 8.10 2.48
N VAL A 221 -12.71 9.31 2.60
CA VAL A 221 -12.04 10.55 2.14
C VAL A 221 -11.20 11.16 3.26
N GLU A 222 -11.58 10.91 4.52
CA GLU A 222 -10.83 11.36 5.68
C GLU A 222 -9.44 10.75 5.70
N GLU A 223 -8.43 11.59 5.90
CA GLU A 223 -7.07 11.14 6.15
C GLU A 223 -6.94 10.53 7.55
N CYS A 224 -6.02 9.58 7.69
CA CYS A 224 -5.73 8.98 8.97
C CYS A 224 -5.23 10.06 9.96
N PRO A 225 -5.76 10.16 11.19
CA PRO A 225 -5.31 11.16 12.18
C PRO A 225 -3.80 11.09 12.47
N ASN A 226 -3.22 9.89 12.38
CA ASN A 226 -1.79 9.66 12.60
C ASN A 226 -0.90 10.12 11.43
N ALA A 227 -1.47 10.47 10.27
CA ALA A 227 -0.73 10.95 9.11
C ALA A 227 -0.38 12.45 9.21
N VAL A 228 -1.01 13.20 10.13
CA VAL A 228 -0.72 14.62 10.33
C VAL A 228 0.76 14.81 10.69
N GLY A 229 1.44 15.71 9.97
CA GLY A 229 2.87 15.95 10.14
C GLY A 229 3.79 14.89 9.51
N ALA A 230 3.24 13.89 8.80
CA ALA A 230 4.07 12.91 8.09
C ALA A 230 4.86 13.60 6.97
N THR A 231 6.18 13.38 6.97
CA THR A 231 7.08 13.98 5.96
C THR A 231 6.72 13.57 4.53
N GLN A 232 6.07 12.42 4.34
CA GLN A 232 5.56 12.00 3.03
C GLN A 232 4.53 12.97 2.45
N LEU A 233 3.67 13.59 3.28
CA LEU A 233 2.70 14.59 2.82
C LEU A 233 3.41 15.83 2.28
N LEU A 234 4.47 16.29 2.96
CA LEU A 234 5.32 17.38 2.48
C LEU A 234 5.98 17.03 1.14
N TYR A 235 6.52 15.83 0.99
CA TYR A 235 7.14 15.41 -0.27
C TYR A 235 6.13 15.30 -1.40
N LYS A 236 4.91 14.78 -1.14
CA LYS A 236 3.82 14.77 -2.11
C LYS A 236 3.46 16.19 -2.55
N ASP A 237 3.34 17.15 -1.64
CA ASP A 237 3.07 18.55 -1.98
C ASP A 237 4.15 19.14 -2.91
N VAL A 238 5.43 18.99 -2.53
CA VAL A 238 6.55 19.47 -3.36
C VAL A 238 6.55 18.82 -4.74
N LEU A 239 6.35 17.49 -4.81
CA LEU A 239 6.29 16.77 -6.08
C LEU A 239 5.09 17.18 -6.92
N ASN A 240 3.94 17.48 -6.31
CA ASN A 240 2.76 17.97 -7.03
C ASN A 240 2.96 19.38 -7.60
N ARG A 241 3.70 20.25 -6.90
CA ARG A 241 4.10 21.55 -7.43
C ARG A 241 5.03 21.41 -8.63
N LEU A 242 5.99 20.47 -8.57
CA LEU A 242 6.87 20.15 -9.70
C LEU A 242 6.09 19.56 -10.88
N GLU A 243 5.19 18.61 -10.61
CA GLU A 243 4.32 17.99 -11.62
C GLU A 243 3.42 19.02 -12.31
N HIS A 244 2.91 20.02 -11.56
CA HIS A 244 2.11 21.08 -12.14
C HIS A 244 2.92 21.98 -13.08
N ALA A 245 4.16 22.31 -12.72
CA ALA A 245 5.05 23.13 -13.53
C ALA A 245 5.65 22.37 -14.72
N SER A 246 5.87 21.06 -14.56
CA SER A 246 6.48 20.16 -15.55
C SER A 246 5.76 18.81 -15.52
N PRO A 247 4.65 18.65 -16.27
CA PRO A 247 3.90 17.39 -16.29
C PRO A 247 4.76 16.20 -16.72
N GLY A 248 4.62 15.07 -16.02
CA GLY A 248 5.41 13.86 -16.22
C GLY A 248 6.63 13.73 -15.29
N THR A 249 6.94 14.75 -14.46
CA THR A 249 8.10 14.71 -13.55
C THR A 249 8.07 13.51 -12.59
N LYS A 250 6.93 13.23 -11.94
CA LYS A 250 6.83 12.08 -11.01
C LYS A 250 7.08 10.75 -11.74
N GLN A 251 6.45 10.59 -12.91
CA GLN A 251 6.57 9.36 -13.70
C GLN A 251 8.01 9.14 -14.17
N ALA A 252 8.65 10.17 -14.72
CA ALA A 252 10.04 10.12 -15.13
C ALA A 252 10.96 9.80 -13.94
N PHE A 253 10.77 10.46 -12.80
CA PHE A 253 11.58 10.25 -11.60
C PHE A 253 11.55 8.79 -11.10
N VAL A 254 10.35 8.19 -11.03
CA VAL A 254 10.17 6.81 -10.58
C VAL A 254 10.67 5.80 -11.63
N GLN A 255 10.31 5.98 -12.90
CA GLN A 255 10.71 5.07 -13.97
C GLN A 255 12.22 5.06 -14.19
N GLU A 256 12.84 6.24 -14.26
CA GLU A 256 14.29 6.35 -14.46
C GLU A 256 15.07 5.86 -13.25
N PHE A 257 14.53 6.02 -12.04
CA PHE A 257 15.11 5.37 -10.88
C PHE A 257 15.11 3.86 -11.03
N PHE A 258 14.00 3.21 -11.37
CA PHE A 258 14.02 1.74 -11.52
C PHE A 258 14.88 1.27 -12.71
N ARG A 259 14.88 2.02 -13.82
CA ARG A 259 15.63 1.66 -15.03
C ARG A 259 17.14 1.85 -14.88
N SER A 260 17.57 2.92 -14.22
CA SER A 260 18.98 3.35 -14.26
C SER A 260 19.55 3.71 -12.88
N GLY A 261 18.75 4.23 -11.95
CA GLY A 261 19.23 4.63 -10.63
C GLY A 261 19.40 3.47 -9.64
N GLN A 262 18.41 2.59 -9.52
CA GLN A 262 18.35 1.52 -8.54
C GLN A 262 19.49 0.51 -8.68
N PRO A 263 19.93 0.09 -9.89
CA PRO A 263 21.05 -0.84 -10.03
C PRO A 263 22.34 -0.37 -9.34
N ALA A 264 22.57 0.95 -9.22
CA ALA A 264 23.73 1.51 -8.51
C ALA A 264 23.71 1.25 -6.99
N PHE A 265 22.56 0.86 -6.45
CA PHE A 265 22.38 0.49 -5.04
C PHE A 265 22.20 -1.03 -4.85
N ALA A 266 22.19 -1.81 -5.93
CA ALA A 266 22.01 -3.26 -5.90
C ALA A 266 23.30 -3.99 -5.48
N ALA A 267 23.80 -3.66 -4.29
CA ALA A 267 24.78 -4.44 -3.55
C ALA A 267 24.29 -4.51 -2.12
N VAL A 268 23.44 -5.51 -1.84
CA VAL A 268 23.03 -5.82 -0.48
C VAL A 268 23.33 -7.29 -0.28
N GLU A 269 24.34 -7.57 0.53
CA GLU A 269 24.53 -8.88 1.15
C GLU A 269 23.22 -9.21 1.87
N ASN A 270 22.49 -10.19 1.35
CA ASN A 270 21.31 -10.70 2.03
C ASN A 270 21.81 -11.77 2.99
N GLU A 271 21.94 -11.42 4.26
CA GLU A 271 21.89 -12.45 5.30
C GLU A 271 20.58 -13.22 5.13
N GLU A 272 20.66 -14.55 5.12
CA GLU A 272 19.46 -15.37 5.11
C GLU A 272 18.67 -15.12 6.40
N PRO A 273 17.36 -14.84 6.31
CA PRO A 273 16.58 -14.58 7.51
C PRO A 273 16.49 -15.87 8.34
N GLN A 274 16.69 -15.72 9.64
CA GLN A 274 16.45 -16.78 10.62
C GLN A 274 14.95 -16.93 10.90
N VAL A 275 14.59 -17.91 11.73
CA VAL A 275 13.21 -18.13 12.19
C VAL A 275 13.00 -17.43 13.53
N CYS A 276 11.95 -16.60 13.63
CA CYS A 276 11.55 -15.96 14.88
C CYS A 276 11.18 -17.01 15.94
N GLY A 277 11.82 -16.95 17.11
CA GLY A 277 11.56 -17.89 18.21
C GLY A 277 10.16 -17.81 18.85
N GLN A 278 9.35 -16.80 18.49
CA GLN A 278 8.00 -16.62 19.03
C GLN A 278 6.90 -16.96 18.01
N CYS A 279 6.94 -16.39 16.80
CA CYS A 279 5.88 -16.58 15.80
C CYS A 279 6.30 -17.46 14.62
N GLY A 280 7.56 -17.91 14.56
CA GLY A 280 8.07 -18.73 13.46
C GLY A 280 8.18 -18.01 12.11
N MET A 281 7.84 -16.72 12.00
CA MET A 281 8.03 -15.92 10.78
C MET A 281 9.51 -15.54 10.60
N PRO A 282 9.94 -15.16 9.38
CA PRO A 282 11.33 -14.80 9.14
C PRO A 282 11.77 -13.58 9.98
N ALA A 283 13.00 -13.62 10.47
CA ALA A 283 13.57 -12.65 11.39
C ALA A 283 15.07 -12.43 11.14
N TYR A 284 15.54 -11.22 11.42
CA TYR A 284 16.96 -10.86 11.44
C TYR A 284 17.40 -10.72 12.89
N GLY A 285 17.57 -11.87 13.55
CA GLY A 285 17.79 -12.02 14.99
C GLY A 285 16.80 -12.99 15.64
N THR A 286 16.87 -13.14 16.97
CA THR A 286 16.06 -14.11 17.74
C THR A 286 14.54 -13.88 17.63
N LEU A 287 14.13 -12.62 17.50
CA LEU A 287 12.73 -12.21 17.36
C LEU A 287 12.55 -11.28 16.16
N CYS A 288 11.48 -11.50 15.39
CA CYS A 288 11.11 -10.58 14.32
C CYS A 288 10.70 -9.20 14.89
N SER A 289 10.73 -8.17 14.05
CA SER A 289 10.41 -6.79 14.47
C SER A 289 9.00 -6.65 15.04
N PHE A 290 8.05 -7.47 14.61
CA PHE A 290 6.70 -7.54 15.18
C PHE A 290 6.73 -8.09 16.62
N CYS A 291 7.28 -9.29 16.84
CA CYS A 291 7.33 -9.88 18.18
C CYS A 291 8.13 -9.02 19.16
N ARG A 292 9.23 -8.37 18.72
CA ARG A 292 9.95 -7.40 19.54
C ARG A 292 9.07 -6.22 19.97
N LEU A 293 8.24 -5.71 19.05
CA LEU A 293 7.31 -4.63 19.33
C LEU A 293 6.23 -5.06 20.32
N VAL A 294 5.63 -6.24 20.13
CA VAL A 294 4.63 -6.83 21.03
C VAL A 294 5.20 -7.01 22.43
N ARG A 295 6.38 -7.63 22.57
CA ARG A 295 7.04 -7.81 23.89
C ARG A 295 7.34 -6.48 24.57
N GLN A 296 7.68 -5.43 23.81
CA GLN A 296 7.89 -4.10 24.36
C GLN A 296 6.58 -3.51 24.95
N VAL A 297 5.44 -3.76 24.30
CA VAL A 297 4.11 -3.35 24.80
C VAL A 297 3.75 -4.13 26.05
N GLU A 298 3.87 -5.46 26.03
CA GLU A 298 3.58 -6.34 27.17
C GLU A 298 4.41 -5.96 28.40
N ALA A 299 5.72 -5.79 28.24
CA ALA A 299 6.63 -5.42 29.32
C ALA A 299 6.32 -4.03 29.92
N ARG A 300 5.76 -3.11 29.13
CA ARG A 300 5.37 -1.78 29.62
C ARG A 300 4.05 -1.82 30.37
N ARG A 301 3.12 -2.68 29.95
CA ARG A 301 1.83 -2.87 30.63
C ARG A 301 1.95 -3.64 31.94
N SER A 302 2.96 -4.50 32.08
CA SER A 302 3.22 -5.25 33.32
C SER A 302 3.92 -4.42 34.41
N LEU A 303 4.39 -3.20 34.11
CA LEU A 303 4.96 -2.30 35.11
C LEU A 303 3.84 -1.62 35.94
N PRO A 304 3.87 -1.72 37.28
CA PRO A 304 2.91 -1.02 38.13
C PRO A 304 3.05 0.50 37.96
N GLY A 305 1.96 1.17 37.56
CA GLY A 305 1.89 2.63 37.38
C GLY A 305 1.67 3.12 35.93
N ALA A 306 1.63 2.24 34.93
CA ALA A 306 1.37 2.59 33.53
C ALA A 306 -0.13 2.76 33.18
N ALA A 307 -0.91 3.37 34.07
CA ALA A 307 -2.26 3.82 33.72
C ALA A 307 -2.16 5.00 32.74
N ALA A 308 -3.00 4.96 31.70
CA ALA A 308 -2.94 5.80 30.50
C ALA A 308 -2.87 7.33 30.79
N PRO A 309 -2.21 8.12 29.92
CA PRO A 309 -2.46 9.56 29.92
C PRO A 309 -3.92 9.82 29.53
N ALA A 310 -4.57 10.71 30.27
CA ALA A 310 -5.94 11.19 30.04
C ALA A 310 -6.10 11.89 28.69
#